data_AF-A0A1W9Q1H3-F1
#
_entry.id   AF-A0A1W9Q1H3-F1
#
_cell.length_a   1.000
_cell.length_b   1.000
_cell.length_c   1.000
_cell.angle_alpha   90.00
_cell.angle_beta   90.00
_cell.angle_gamma   90.00
#
_symmetry.space_group_name_H-M   'P 1'
#
loop_
_entity.id
_entity.type
_entity.pdbx_description
1 polymer ?
#
loop_
_entity_poly.entity_id
_entity_poly.type
_entity_poly.pdbx_seq_one_letter_code
_entity_poly.pdbx_strand_id
1 'polypeptide(L)'
;MKEFLGKRLTYLFRSTKGLTLVAIALVAIVTAVWGTLSGPMIEWGIRDITVKTLGMDLSQADREGRIIMLYHTIAMAILAIEVYFITDIIPMKRHEQTMINGTITVGYMTALVFGLLFAYFGHNFTYHGLFLVGQSLVFFAGILLAAALWPWKKEYYLPEGSPYSRSKKGVNLERVAFFAMASATLLSATWGATTGSFWANGHETFLAENLIRHPLHTSLQKAIIGHLHIMVSLAASAITLVVGRWLDFKGKLHQWGIPMGIVGIIVLTAGALSIVWLPWAHNIIYVGAVFIMMEALFFVIYSWDMLIKTGTADIEKPSFMQKLGALFSDPLKFGVGWQMVFMNFTVSGVGIFMAIRLEQIFRVWPAREERITLTGHWHILAALIATIIIMYYADISGLKGKTRKWFGWLLIIASDIAFASATIFSMKRLFVDAVHQQTTVNTTMLLIDFGLGIILVMFALFMGWRLYDLFLEKGQWKKEFNAEKQISAKAELEDQKRKMAELEATLKEVSK
;
A
#
# COMPACT_ATOMS: atom_id res chain seq x y z
N MET A 1 -29.04 12.51 20.83
CA MET A 1 -28.17 11.31 20.72
C MET A 1 -28.28 10.61 19.36
N LYS A 2 -29.49 10.26 18.86
CA LYS A 2 -29.66 9.61 17.54
C LYS A 2 -29.08 10.40 16.35
N GLU A 3 -29.38 11.70 16.24
CA GLU A 3 -28.85 12.54 15.15
C GLU A 3 -27.33 12.77 15.27
N PHE A 4 -26.83 12.81 16.50
CA PHE A 4 -25.40 12.96 16.83
C PHE A 4 -24.58 11.74 16.38
N LEU A 5 -25.06 10.52 16.66
CA LEU A 5 -24.43 9.28 16.20
C LEU A 5 -24.60 9.07 14.69
N GLY A 6 -25.78 9.38 14.14
CA GLY A 6 -26.09 9.22 12.72
C GLY A 6 -25.14 9.98 11.80
N LYS A 7 -24.83 11.25 12.11
CA LYS A 7 -23.89 12.06 11.31
C LYS A 7 -22.48 11.49 11.27
N ARG A 8 -22.02 10.88 12.37
CA ARG A 8 -20.69 10.26 12.48
C ARG A 8 -20.60 8.97 11.71
N LEU A 9 -21.60 8.09 11.83
CA LEU A 9 -21.67 6.89 11.02
C LEU A 9 -21.75 7.23 9.53
N THR A 10 -22.48 8.29 9.18
CA THR A 10 -22.53 8.79 7.80
C THR A 10 -21.15 9.26 7.32
N TYR A 11 -20.40 9.99 8.16
CA TYR A 11 -19.02 10.35 7.82
C TYR A 11 -18.14 9.10 7.67
N LEU A 12 -18.11 8.21 8.67
CA LEU A 12 -17.25 7.02 8.68
C LEU A 12 -17.49 6.07 7.50
N PHE A 13 -18.73 5.95 7.02
CA PHE A 13 -19.10 4.96 6.00
C PHE A 13 -19.53 5.54 4.65
N ARG A 14 -19.58 6.88 4.50
CA ARG A 14 -19.96 7.51 3.22
C ARG A 14 -19.02 8.63 2.77
N SER A 15 -17.99 8.91 3.56
CA SER A 15 -16.93 9.85 3.20
C SER A 15 -15.63 9.08 2.94
N THR A 16 -14.85 9.44 1.92
CA THR A 16 -13.56 8.79 1.62
C THR A 16 -12.66 8.80 2.85
N LYS A 17 -12.52 9.96 3.50
CA LYS A 17 -11.64 10.11 4.68
C LYS A 17 -12.10 9.28 5.87
N GLY A 18 -13.41 9.14 6.04
CA GLY A 18 -14.02 8.28 7.05
C GLY A 18 -13.79 6.80 6.76
N LEU A 19 -13.96 6.37 5.50
CA LEU A 19 -13.71 4.98 5.07
C LEU A 19 -12.24 4.60 5.28
N THR A 20 -11.32 5.48 4.89
CA THR A 20 -9.90 5.32 5.19
C THR A 20 -9.64 5.27 6.69
N LEU A 21 -10.28 6.12 7.51
CA LEU A 21 -10.12 6.10 8.96
C LEU A 21 -10.51 4.74 9.55
N VAL A 22 -11.64 4.18 9.11
CA VAL A 22 -12.13 2.88 9.58
C VAL A 22 -11.15 1.77 9.21
N ALA A 23 -10.69 1.73 7.96
CA ALA A 23 -9.72 0.72 7.51
C ALA A 23 -8.40 0.81 8.30
N ILE A 24 -7.85 2.02 8.45
CA ILE A 24 -6.65 2.28 9.26
C ILE A 24 -6.86 1.87 10.72
N ALA A 25 -8.02 2.19 11.31
CA ALA A 25 -8.33 1.81 12.69
C ALA A 25 -8.42 0.29 12.87
N LEU A 26 -9.05 -0.42 11.93
CA LEU A 26 -9.15 -1.88 11.99
C LEU A 26 -7.76 -2.53 11.86
N VAL A 27 -6.91 -2.06 10.93
CA VAL A 27 -5.52 -2.51 10.83
C VAL A 27 -4.75 -2.20 12.11
N ALA A 28 -4.95 -1.02 12.72
CA ALA A 28 -4.31 -0.65 13.98
C ALA A 28 -4.68 -1.62 15.11
N ILE A 29 -5.97 -1.97 15.23
CA ILE A 29 -6.45 -2.94 16.22
C ILE A 29 -5.85 -4.32 15.97
N VAL A 30 -5.84 -4.78 14.72
CA VAL A 30 -5.25 -6.07 14.37
C VAL A 30 -3.75 -6.08 14.71
N THR A 31 -3.01 -5.05 14.34
CA THR A 31 -1.58 -4.94 14.67
C THR A 31 -1.35 -4.87 16.18
N ALA A 32 -2.17 -4.14 16.94
CA ALA A 32 -2.04 -4.04 18.38
C ALA A 32 -2.32 -5.38 19.09
N VAL A 33 -3.32 -6.13 18.65
CA VAL A 33 -3.70 -7.42 19.26
C VAL A 33 -2.78 -8.54 18.78
N TRP A 34 -2.61 -8.75 17.48
CA TRP A 34 -1.78 -9.84 16.95
C TRP A 34 -0.28 -9.57 17.07
N GLY A 35 0.14 -8.31 17.20
CA GLY A 35 1.52 -7.95 17.53
C GLY A 35 1.98 -8.53 18.89
N THR A 36 1.05 -8.76 19.83
CA THR A 36 1.34 -9.45 21.10
C THR A 36 1.74 -10.92 20.92
N LEU A 37 1.50 -11.52 19.75
CA LEU A 37 1.87 -12.89 19.42
C LEU A 37 3.29 -12.98 18.83
N SER A 38 3.96 -11.84 18.62
CA SER A 38 5.31 -11.76 18.06
C SER A 38 6.37 -12.32 19.02
N GLY A 39 7.53 -12.72 18.47
CA GLY A 39 8.65 -13.29 19.23
C GLY A 39 9.04 -12.51 20.49
N PRO A 40 9.30 -11.19 20.42
CA PRO A 40 9.65 -10.40 21.61
C PRO A 40 8.59 -10.45 22.72
N MET A 41 7.31 -10.50 22.34
CA MET A 41 6.19 -10.56 23.28
C MET A 41 6.00 -11.96 23.90
N ILE A 42 6.56 -13.01 23.27
CA ILE A 42 6.66 -14.35 23.87
C ILE A 42 7.62 -14.31 25.05
N GLU A 43 8.79 -13.70 24.88
CA GLU A 43 9.82 -13.61 25.92
C GLU A 43 9.32 -12.84 27.16
N TRP A 44 8.39 -11.91 26.96
CA TRP A 44 7.77 -11.12 28.03
C TRP A 44 6.51 -11.77 28.62
N GLY A 45 6.10 -12.96 28.15
CA GLY A 45 4.89 -13.66 28.61
C GLY A 45 3.56 -13.02 28.15
N ILE A 46 3.61 -11.94 27.37
CA ILE A 46 2.42 -11.20 26.89
C ILE A 46 1.60 -12.05 25.92
N ARG A 47 2.24 -12.88 25.10
CA ARG A 47 1.55 -13.83 24.23
C ARG A 47 0.60 -14.72 25.02
N ASP A 48 1.09 -15.33 26.11
CA ASP A 48 0.30 -16.30 26.88
C ASP A 48 -0.91 -15.65 27.55
N ILE A 49 -0.74 -14.42 28.05
CA ILE A 49 -1.84 -13.60 28.56
C ILE A 49 -2.89 -13.37 27.48
N THR A 50 -2.45 -12.94 26.29
CA THR A 50 -3.36 -12.62 25.18
C THR A 50 -4.12 -13.86 24.70
N VAL A 51 -3.41 -14.96 24.51
CA VAL A 51 -3.97 -16.24 24.07
C VAL A 51 -5.02 -16.74 25.06
N LYS A 52 -4.72 -16.71 26.36
CA LYS A 52 -5.64 -17.14 27.41
C LYS A 52 -6.86 -16.23 27.53
N THR A 53 -6.65 -14.92 27.46
CA THR A 53 -7.72 -13.92 27.62
C THR A 53 -8.71 -13.95 26.47
N LEU A 54 -8.21 -14.11 25.24
CA LEU A 54 -9.05 -14.15 24.04
C LEU A 54 -9.56 -15.56 23.74
N GLY A 55 -8.98 -16.60 24.33
CA GLY A 55 -9.33 -17.99 24.01
C GLY A 55 -8.86 -18.41 22.61
N MET A 56 -7.68 -17.96 22.21
CA MET A 56 -7.12 -18.27 20.88
C MET A 56 -6.64 -19.72 20.80
N ASP A 57 -6.86 -20.35 19.64
CA ASP A 57 -6.30 -21.66 19.29
C ASP A 57 -5.04 -21.48 18.44
N LEU A 58 -3.88 -21.81 19.03
CA LEU A 58 -2.56 -21.66 18.41
C LEU A 58 -1.82 -22.99 18.23
N SER A 59 -2.51 -24.04 17.78
CA SER A 59 -1.88 -25.29 17.32
C SER A 59 -0.68 -25.03 16.39
N GLN A 60 0.47 -25.69 16.63
CA GLN A 60 1.66 -25.46 15.80
C GLN A 60 1.47 -25.93 14.36
N ALA A 61 0.66 -26.95 14.13
CA ALA A 61 0.39 -27.49 12.79
C ALA A 61 -0.22 -26.42 11.86
N ASP A 62 -1.03 -25.51 12.40
CA ASP A 62 -1.76 -24.53 11.60
C ASP A 62 -1.02 -23.18 11.50
N ARG A 63 0.22 -23.09 11.99
CA ARG A 63 0.99 -21.83 12.08
C ARG A 63 1.09 -21.11 10.74
N GLU A 64 1.40 -21.83 9.68
CA GLU A 64 1.59 -21.25 8.34
C GLU A 64 0.28 -20.70 7.78
N GLY A 65 -0.81 -21.46 7.93
CA GLY A 65 -2.16 -21.02 7.56
C GLY A 65 -2.57 -19.75 8.30
N ARG A 66 -2.34 -19.68 9.61
CA ARG A 66 -2.65 -18.48 10.40
C ARG A 66 -1.90 -17.23 9.94
N ILE A 67 -0.62 -17.38 9.59
CA ILE A 67 0.20 -16.28 9.08
C ILE A 67 -0.33 -15.81 7.72
N ILE A 68 -0.63 -16.73 6.82
CA ILE A 68 -1.19 -16.42 5.50
C ILE A 68 -2.53 -15.70 5.62
N MET A 69 -3.43 -16.18 6.49
CA MET A 69 -4.73 -15.56 6.74
C MET A 69 -4.61 -14.16 7.33
N LEU A 70 -3.67 -13.95 8.26
CA LEU A 70 -3.38 -12.64 8.84
C LEU A 70 -2.88 -11.67 7.76
N TYR A 71 -1.94 -12.10 6.91
CA TYR A 71 -1.44 -11.26 5.82
C TYR A 71 -2.54 -10.89 4.81
N HIS A 72 -3.35 -11.86 4.37
CA HIS A 72 -4.42 -11.57 3.42
C HIS A 72 -5.47 -10.64 4.02
N THR A 73 -5.82 -10.85 5.29
CA THR A 73 -6.74 -9.96 6.03
C THR A 73 -6.24 -8.52 6.05
N ILE A 74 -4.99 -8.29 6.44
CA ILE A 74 -4.40 -6.95 6.50
C ILE A 74 -4.28 -6.37 5.07
N ALA A 75 -3.83 -7.18 4.11
CA ALA A 75 -3.68 -6.76 2.72
C ALA A 75 -5.01 -6.29 2.11
N MET A 76 -6.13 -6.95 2.40
CA MET A 76 -7.44 -6.49 1.91
C MET A 76 -7.78 -5.08 2.42
N ALA A 77 -7.47 -4.77 3.67
CA ALA A 77 -7.70 -3.44 4.24
C ALA A 77 -6.77 -2.38 3.64
N ILE A 78 -5.50 -2.73 3.39
CA ILE A 78 -4.52 -1.83 2.74
C ILE A 78 -4.94 -1.53 1.29
N LEU A 79 -5.33 -2.56 0.52
CA LEU A 79 -5.87 -2.35 -0.83
C LEU A 79 -7.13 -1.49 -0.80
N ALA A 80 -8.01 -1.68 0.18
CA ALA A 80 -9.18 -0.81 0.33
C ALA A 80 -8.80 0.65 0.55
N ILE A 81 -7.79 0.93 1.37
CA ILE A 81 -7.25 2.29 1.57
C ILE A 81 -6.76 2.90 0.26
N GLU A 82 -5.98 2.16 -0.52
CA GLU A 82 -5.49 2.61 -1.82
C GLU A 82 -6.65 2.88 -2.80
N VAL A 83 -7.66 2.01 -2.85
CA VAL A 83 -8.86 2.22 -3.66
C VAL A 83 -9.62 3.47 -3.22
N TYR A 84 -9.77 3.74 -1.92
CA TYR A 84 -10.38 4.98 -1.46
C TYR A 84 -9.60 6.19 -1.94
N PHE A 85 -8.27 6.16 -1.86
CA PHE A 85 -7.44 7.26 -2.36
C PHE A 85 -7.58 7.45 -3.87
N ILE A 86 -7.54 6.36 -4.65
CA ILE A 86 -7.69 6.41 -6.11
C ILE A 86 -9.06 7.00 -6.48
N THR A 87 -10.13 6.54 -5.83
CA THR A 87 -11.49 7.00 -6.13
C THR A 87 -11.76 8.44 -5.69
N ASP A 88 -10.96 8.98 -4.78
CA ASP A 88 -11.02 10.37 -4.32
C ASP A 88 -10.27 11.33 -5.25
N ILE A 89 -9.08 10.93 -5.71
CA ILE A 89 -8.18 11.82 -6.47
C ILE A 89 -8.36 11.72 -8.00
N ILE A 90 -8.88 10.60 -8.50
CA ILE A 90 -9.08 10.38 -9.94
C ILE A 90 -10.54 10.66 -10.30
N PRO A 91 -10.81 11.56 -11.27
CA PRO A 91 -12.17 11.84 -11.69
C PRO A 91 -12.90 10.58 -12.17
N MET A 92 -14.09 10.32 -11.63
CA MET A 92 -14.98 9.24 -12.05
C MET A 92 -16.43 9.60 -11.75
N LYS A 93 -17.38 8.84 -12.28
CA LYS A 93 -18.80 9.13 -12.02
C LYS A 93 -19.11 8.81 -10.56
N ARG A 94 -19.96 9.63 -9.91
CA ARG A 94 -20.25 9.48 -8.48
C ARG A 94 -20.85 8.12 -8.11
N HIS A 95 -21.68 7.56 -8.99
CA HIS A 95 -22.24 6.22 -8.79
C HIS A 95 -21.16 5.13 -8.87
N GLU A 96 -20.17 5.26 -9.77
CA GLU A 96 -19.02 4.35 -9.85
C GLU A 96 -18.24 4.39 -8.54
N GLN A 97 -17.85 5.58 -8.07
CA GLN A 97 -17.15 5.77 -6.79
C GLN A 97 -17.93 5.16 -5.61
N THR A 98 -19.23 5.42 -5.52
CA THR A 98 -20.06 4.91 -4.41
C THR A 98 -20.16 3.39 -4.43
N MET A 99 -20.35 2.79 -5.60
CA MET A 99 -20.43 1.34 -5.77
C MET A 99 -19.10 0.66 -5.44
N ILE A 100 -17.98 1.19 -5.93
CA ILE A 100 -16.64 0.67 -5.65
C ILE A 100 -16.36 0.73 -4.15
N ASN A 101 -16.53 1.91 -3.55
CA ASN A 101 -16.22 2.12 -2.14
C ASN A 101 -17.12 1.30 -1.22
N GLY A 102 -18.42 1.21 -1.52
CA GLY A 102 -19.34 0.36 -0.76
C GLY A 102 -18.97 -1.13 -0.85
N THR A 103 -18.72 -1.62 -2.07
CA THR A 103 -18.40 -3.03 -2.32
C THR A 103 -17.09 -3.43 -1.64
N ILE A 104 -16.02 -2.64 -1.81
CA ILE A 104 -14.73 -2.96 -1.21
C ILE A 104 -14.79 -2.86 0.32
N THR A 105 -15.58 -1.92 0.87
CA THR A 105 -15.78 -1.80 2.32
C THR A 105 -16.36 -3.07 2.92
N VAL A 106 -17.47 -3.56 2.35
CA VAL A 106 -18.10 -4.80 2.80
C VAL A 106 -17.14 -5.98 2.60
N GLY A 107 -16.45 -6.03 1.46
CA GLY A 107 -15.51 -7.10 1.15
C GLY A 107 -14.35 -7.20 2.13
N TYR A 108 -13.60 -6.11 2.35
CA TYR A 108 -12.41 -6.15 3.20
C TYR A 108 -12.79 -6.37 4.67
N MET A 109 -13.90 -5.79 5.17
CA MET A 109 -14.33 -6.00 6.55
C MET A 109 -14.76 -7.45 6.78
N THR A 110 -15.47 -8.05 5.81
CA THR A 110 -15.86 -9.46 5.86
C THR A 110 -14.63 -10.36 5.85
N ALA A 111 -13.69 -10.13 4.93
CA ALA A 111 -12.43 -10.86 4.89
C ALA A 111 -11.65 -10.70 6.20
N LEU A 112 -11.54 -9.48 6.73
CA LEU A 112 -10.77 -9.22 7.93
C LEU A 112 -11.34 -9.92 9.16
N VAL A 113 -12.64 -9.78 9.40
CA VAL A 113 -13.27 -10.37 10.59
C VAL A 113 -13.25 -11.89 10.52
N PHE A 114 -13.75 -12.45 9.42
CA PHE A 114 -13.91 -13.90 9.32
C PHE A 114 -12.60 -14.64 9.05
N GLY A 115 -11.62 -13.99 8.41
CA GLY A 115 -10.27 -14.54 8.26
C GLY A 115 -9.56 -14.72 9.59
N LEU A 116 -9.66 -13.72 10.49
CA LEU A 116 -9.09 -13.80 11.83
C LEU A 116 -9.84 -14.79 12.73
N LEU A 117 -11.18 -14.82 12.66
CA LEU A 117 -11.98 -15.80 13.40
C LEU A 117 -11.65 -17.23 12.98
N PHE A 118 -11.57 -17.50 11.67
CA PHE A 118 -11.19 -18.82 11.17
C PHE A 118 -9.79 -19.22 11.63
N ALA A 119 -8.81 -18.33 11.47
CA ALA A 119 -7.41 -18.64 11.74
C ALA A 119 -7.09 -18.79 13.23
N TYR A 120 -7.72 -18.02 14.12
CA TYR A 120 -7.29 -17.94 15.52
C TYR A 120 -8.31 -18.48 16.54
N PHE A 121 -9.52 -18.87 16.11
CA PHE A 121 -10.62 -19.25 17.02
C PHE A 121 -11.34 -20.54 16.58
N GLY A 122 -10.57 -21.58 16.25
CA GLY A 122 -11.11 -22.95 16.11
C GLY A 122 -11.56 -23.38 14.72
N HIS A 123 -11.00 -22.78 13.64
CA HIS A 123 -11.09 -23.26 12.26
C HIS A 123 -12.51 -23.59 11.76
N ASN A 124 -13.52 -22.82 12.18
CA ASN A 124 -14.89 -23.01 11.68
C ASN A 124 -14.96 -22.67 10.18
N PHE A 125 -15.24 -23.67 9.35
CA PHE A 125 -15.29 -23.52 7.89
C PHE A 125 -16.36 -22.55 7.38
N THR A 126 -17.40 -22.25 8.17
CA THR A 126 -18.33 -21.15 7.83
C THR A 126 -17.61 -19.80 7.83
N TYR A 127 -16.70 -19.56 8.77
CA TYR A 127 -15.87 -18.35 8.79
C TYR A 127 -14.90 -18.33 7.60
N HIS A 128 -14.31 -19.48 7.25
CA HIS A 128 -13.49 -19.56 6.04
C HIS A 128 -14.31 -19.23 4.77
N GLY A 129 -15.53 -19.76 4.65
CA GLY A 129 -16.43 -19.43 3.54
C GLY A 129 -16.76 -17.93 3.46
N LEU A 130 -17.04 -17.30 4.59
CA LEU A 130 -17.28 -15.85 4.65
C LEU A 130 -16.02 -15.03 4.32
N PHE A 131 -14.84 -15.49 4.74
CA PHE A 131 -13.57 -14.91 4.32
C PHE A 131 -13.42 -14.90 2.79
N LEU A 132 -13.70 -16.02 2.13
CA LEU A 132 -13.67 -16.13 0.67
C LEU A 132 -14.71 -15.24 -0.02
N VAL A 133 -15.90 -15.11 0.55
CA VAL A 133 -16.91 -14.14 0.08
C VAL A 133 -16.37 -12.71 0.17
N GLY A 134 -15.75 -12.36 1.30
CA GLY A 134 -15.10 -11.06 1.49
C GLY A 134 -14.02 -10.78 0.43
N GLN A 135 -13.12 -11.73 0.19
CA GLN A 135 -12.10 -11.62 -0.87
C GLN A 135 -12.71 -11.48 -2.27
N SER A 136 -13.78 -12.23 -2.56
CA SER A 136 -14.50 -12.16 -3.84
C SER A 136 -15.12 -10.78 -4.07
N LEU A 137 -15.66 -10.15 -3.01
CA LEU A 137 -16.18 -8.79 -3.08
C LEU A 137 -15.07 -7.76 -3.31
N VAL A 138 -13.90 -7.91 -2.67
CA VAL A 138 -12.73 -7.04 -2.94
C VAL A 138 -12.27 -7.18 -4.39
N PHE A 139 -12.20 -8.41 -4.90
CA PHE A 139 -11.87 -8.66 -6.31
C PHE A 139 -12.89 -8.02 -7.25
N PHE A 140 -14.19 -8.18 -6.96
CA PHE A 140 -15.26 -7.56 -7.75
C PHE A 140 -15.20 -6.03 -7.71
N ALA A 141 -14.89 -5.43 -6.56
CA ALA A 141 -14.66 -3.99 -6.47
C ALA A 141 -13.47 -3.55 -7.32
N GLY A 142 -12.43 -4.37 -7.44
CA GLY A 142 -11.32 -4.16 -8.37
C GLY A 142 -11.76 -4.16 -9.84
N ILE A 143 -12.68 -5.05 -10.24
CA ILE A 143 -13.29 -5.03 -11.59
C ILE A 143 -14.05 -3.73 -11.82
N LEU A 144 -14.88 -3.32 -10.86
CA LEU A 144 -15.61 -2.05 -10.94
C LEU A 144 -14.65 -0.85 -11.04
N LEU A 145 -13.53 -0.88 -10.29
CA LEU A 145 -12.49 0.14 -10.37
C LEU A 145 -11.83 0.18 -11.75
N ALA A 146 -11.44 -0.96 -12.31
CA ALA A 146 -10.87 -1.03 -13.65
C ALA A 146 -11.84 -0.48 -14.72
N ALA A 147 -13.14 -0.78 -14.59
CA ALA A 147 -14.18 -0.24 -15.47
C ALA A 147 -14.36 1.28 -15.31
N ALA A 148 -14.30 1.81 -14.08
CA ALA A 148 -14.34 3.25 -13.82
C ALA A 148 -13.11 3.96 -14.41
N LEU A 149 -11.93 3.35 -14.27
CA LEU A 149 -10.65 3.84 -14.76
C LEU A 149 -10.43 3.68 -16.27
N TRP A 150 -11.37 3.08 -17.02
CA TRP A 150 -11.23 2.82 -18.45
C TRP A 150 -10.70 4.04 -19.23
N PRO A 151 -9.46 4.01 -19.75
CA PRO A 151 -8.78 5.20 -20.21
C PRO A 151 -9.30 5.75 -21.54
N TRP A 152 -10.08 4.96 -22.28
CA TRP A 152 -10.63 5.36 -23.59
C TRP A 152 -11.96 6.12 -23.50
N LYS A 153 -12.44 6.45 -22.29
CA LYS A 153 -13.58 7.36 -22.11
C LYS A 153 -13.19 8.79 -22.51
N LYS A 154 -13.75 9.30 -23.62
CA LYS A 154 -13.42 10.64 -24.18
C LYS A 154 -13.60 11.79 -23.19
N GLU A 155 -14.56 11.67 -22.27
CA GLU A 155 -14.82 12.64 -21.19
C GLU A 155 -13.62 12.90 -20.27
N TYR A 156 -12.64 11.99 -20.23
CA TYR A 156 -11.42 12.12 -19.41
C TYR A 156 -10.17 12.41 -20.25
N TYR A 157 -10.33 12.74 -21.53
CA TYR A 157 -9.20 13.10 -22.36
C TYR A 157 -8.67 14.46 -21.94
N LEU A 158 -7.35 14.60 -21.95
CA LEU A 158 -6.69 15.86 -21.67
C LEU A 158 -6.75 16.75 -22.92
N PRO A 159 -6.73 18.08 -22.75
CA PRO A 159 -6.57 19.01 -23.86
C PRO A 159 -5.12 19.05 -24.37
N GLU A 160 -4.93 19.57 -25.57
CA GLU A 160 -3.59 19.82 -26.11
C GLU A 160 -2.85 20.84 -25.24
N GLY A 161 -1.53 20.68 -25.07
CA GLY A 161 -0.74 21.53 -24.18
C GLY A 161 -0.91 21.24 -22.67
N SER A 162 -1.66 20.20 -22.29
CA SER A 162 -1.76 19.78 -20.89
C SER A 162 -0.37 19.52 -20.29
N PRO A 163 -0.11 19.97 -19.04
CA PRO A 163 1.15 19.67 -18.37
C PRO A 163 1.25 18.18 -17.94
N TYR A 164 0.15 17.43 -18.00
CA TYR A 164 0.13 16.01 -17.69
C TYR A 164 0.42 15.15 -18.93
N SER A 165 0.83 13.91 -18.68
CA SER A 165 1.20 12.95 -19.71
C SER A 165 -0.03 12.51 -20.51
N ARG A 166 0.03 12.65 -21.84
CA ARG A 166 -1.07 12.34 -22.76
C ARG A 166 -0.58 11.64 -24.02
N SER A 167 -1.44 10.83 -24.62
CA SER A 167 -1.24 10.38 -25.99
C SER A 167 -1.50 11.51 -27.00
N LYS A 168 -1.11 11.29 -28.27
CA LYS A 168 -1.43 12.23 -29.36
C LYS A 168 -2.94 12.51 -29.46
N LYS A 169 -3.77 11.48 -29.26
CA LYS A 169 -5.25 11.57 -29.30
C LYS A 169 -5.88 12.15 -28.02
N GLY A 170 -5.09 12.48 -27.00
CA GLY A 170 -5.60 13.08 -25.75
C GLY A 170 -5.90 12.09 -24.63
N VAL A 171 -5.63 10.80 -24.82
CA VAL A 171 -5.76 9.81 -23.74
C VAL A 171 -4.84 10.19 -22.59
N ASN A 172 -5.40 10.32 -21.39
CA ASN A 172 -4.66 10.61 -20.16
C ASN A 172 -3.81 9.39 -19.77
N LEU A 173 -2.48 9.49 -19.85
CA LEU A 173 -1.60 8.37 -19.54
C LEU A 173 -1.51 8.09 -18.03
N GLU A 174 -1.75 9.08 -17.16
CA GLU A 174 -1.84 8.85 -15.71
C GLU A 174 -3.02 7.92 -15.40
N ARG A 175 -4.17 8.13 -16.06
CA ARG A 175 -5.32 7.21 -15.97
C ARG A 175 -4.99 5.82 -16.54
N VAL A 176 -4.22 5.75 -17.63
CA VAL A 176 -3.73 4.46 -18.17
C VAL A 176 -2.85 3.74 -17.13
N ALA A 177 -2.01 4.45 -16.39
CA ALA A 177 -1.18 3.87 -15.33
C ALA A 177 -2.03 3.28 -14.20
N PHE A 178 -3.02 4.02 -13.69
CA PHE A 178 -3.98 3.49 -12.70
C PHE A 178 -4.75 2.28 -13.23
N PHE A 179 -5.20 2.33 -14.49
CA PHE A 179 -5.89 1.21 -15.13
C PHE A 179 -4.99 -0.03 -15.28
N ALA A 180 -3.74 0.15 -15.71
CA ALA A 180 -2.76 -0.92 -15.85
C ALA A 180 -2.44 -1.55 -14.49
N MET A 181 -2.24 -0.73 -13.45
CA MET A 181 -2.04 -1.18 -12.07
C MET A 181 -3.22 -2.00 -11.56
N ALA A 182 -4.45 -1.49 -11.72
CA ALA A 182 -5.66 -2.19 -11.26
C ALA A 182 -5.83 -3.53 -12.02
N SER A 183 -5.61 -3.52 -13.33
CA SER A 183 -5.70 -4.73 -14.17
C SER A 183 -4.64 -5.76 -13.81
N ALA A 184 -3.39 -5.34 -13.60
CA ALA A 184 -2.31 -6.21 -13.15
C ALA A 184 -2.59 -6.82 -11.77
N THR A 185 -3.20 -6.04 -10.87
CA THR A 185 -3.60 -6.51 -9.53
C THR A 185 -4.66 -7.59 -9.64
N LEU A 186 -5.67 -7.41 -10.50
CA LEU A 186 -6.70 -8.42 -10.77
C LEU A 186 -6.09 -9.70 -11.40
N LEU A 187 -5.17 -9.55 -12.34
CA LEU A 187 -4.46 -10.70 -12.94
C LEU A 187 -3.67 -11.48 -11.89
N SER A 188 -2.92 -10.78 -11.04
CA SER A 188 -2.19 -11.40 -9.93
C SER A 188 -3.13 -12.08 -8.93
N ALA A 189 -4.25 -11.44 -8.56
CA ALA A 189 -5.24 -12.00 -7.64
C ALA A 189 -5.84 -13.29 -8.20
N THR A 190 -6.15 -13.31 -9.51
CA THR A 190 -6.64 -14.50 -10.21
C THR A 190 -5.60 -15.62 -10.19
N TRP A 191 -4.31 -15.28 -10.37
CA TRP A 191 -3.20 -16.23 -10.30
C TRP A 191 -3.06 -16.88 -8.91
N GLY A 192 -3.13 -16.07 -7.85
CA GLY A 192 -3.13 -16.55 -6.46
C GLY A 192 -4.36 -17.39 -6.13
N ALA A 193 -5.55 -16.93 -6.54
CA ALA A 193 -6.82 -17.63 -6.33
C ALA A 193 -6.86 -18.98 -7.06
N THR A 194 -6.29 -19.06 -8.26
CA THR A 194 -6.16 -20.33 -9.00
C THR A 194 -5.38 -21.33 -8.17
N THR A 195 -4.27 -20.92 -7.56
CA THR A 195 -3.50 -21.81 -6.68
C THR A 195 -4.27 -22.20 -5.42
N GLY A 196 -4.94 -21.24 -4.77
CA GLY A 196 -5.79 -21.51 -3.61
C GLY A 196 -6.95 -22.48 -3.90
N SER A 197 -7.47 -22.52 -5.13
CA SER A 197 -8.54 -23.44 -5.51
C SER A 197 -8.14 -24.92 -5.50
N PHE A 198 -6.84 -25.22 -5.52
CA PHE A 198 -6.31 -26.58 -5.38
C PHE A 198 -5.96 -26.93 -3.92
N TRP A 199 -6.23 -26.05 -2.95
CA TRP A 199 -5.95 -26.34 -1.54
C TRP A 199 -6.69 -27.60 -1.09
N ALA A 200 -5.95 -28.51 -0.44
CA ALA A 200 -6.39 -29.87 -0.10
C ALA A 200 -6.71 -30.79 -1.31
N ASN A 201 -6.36 -30.37 -2.53
CA ASN A 201 -6.46 -31.14 -3.78
C ASN A 201 -5.15 -31.08 -4.57
N GLY A 202 -4.08 -31.65 -4.00
CA GLY A 202 -2.73 -31.61 -4.58
C GLY A 202 -1.94 -30.33 -4.29
N HIS A 203 -2.47 -29.46 -3.42
CA HIS A 203 -1.80 -28.29 -2.90
C HIS A 203 -1.96 -28.17 -1.38
N GLU A 204 -0.88 -27.86 -0.69
CA GLU A 204 -0.86 -27.65 0.76
C GLU A 204 -0.42 -26.23 1.08
N THR A 205 -0.77 -25.80 2.29
CA THR A 205 -0.33 -24.51 2.82
C THR A 205 1.18 -24.52 3.03
N PHE A 206 1.87 -23.48 2.57
CA PHE A 206 3.30 -23.30 2.83
C PHE A 206 3.66 -21.81 2.94
N LEU A 207 4.74 -21.51 3.66
CA LEU A 207 5.40 -20.20 3.59
C LEU A 207 6.45 -20.19 2.47
N ALA A 208 6.42 -19.19 1.60
CA ALA A 208 7.30 -19.13 0.43
C ALA A 208 8.79 -19.15 0.82
N GLU A 209 9.15 -18.55 1.95
CA GLU A 209 10.51 -18.57 2.45
C GLU A 209 10.99 -19.96 2.93
N ASN A 210 10.09 -20.92 3.11
CA ASN A 210 10.43 -22.30 3.44
C ASN A 210 10.76 -23.13 2.19
N LEU A 211 10.39 -22.68 1.00
CA LEU A 211 10.65 -23.39 -0.27
C LEU A 211 11.95 -22.96 -0.96
N ILE A 212 12.70 -21.99 -0.42
CA ILE A 212 13.81 -21.31 -1.08
C ILE A 212 14.92 -22.24 -1.61
N ARG A 213 15.14 -23.39 -0.95
CA ARG A 213 16.14 -24.41 -1.31
C ARG A 213 15.52 -25.72 -1.75
N HIS A 214 14.19 -25.77 -1.90
CA HIS A 214 13.54 -26.97 -2.39
C HIS A 214 13.96 -27.18 -3.85
N PRO A 215 14.54 -28.35 -4.21
CA PRO A 215 15.15 -28.54 -5.53
C PRO A 215 14.11 -28.58 -6.66
N LEU A 216 12.86 -28.88 -6.33
CA LEU A 216 11.75 -28.98 -7.27
C LEU A 216 10.55 -28.20 -6.75
N HIS A 217 10.09 -27.20 -7.50
CA HIS A 217 8.84 -26.50 -7.21
C HIS A 217 7.75 -26.92 -8.18
N THR A 218 6.57 -27.23 -7.65
CA THR A 218 5.39 -27.44 -8.49
C THR A 218 4.98 -26.15 -9.18
N SER A 219 4.22 -26.25 -10.26
CA SER A 219 3.68 -25.06 -10.95
C SER A 219 2.84 -24.19 -10.02
N LEU A 220 2.09 -24.80 -9.09
CA LEU A 220 1.30 -24.11 -8.07
C LEU A 220 2.18 -23.34 -7.07
N GLN A 221 3.26 -23.94 -6.59
CA GLN A 221 4.22 -23.25 -5.71
C GLN A 221 4.88 -22.06 -6.43
N LYS A 222 5.30 -22.24 -7.69
CA LYS A 222 5.85 -21.16 -8.53
C LYS A 222 4.83 -20.05 -8.77
N ALA A 223 3.56 -20.38 -8.94
CA ALA A 223 2.49 -19.41 -9.13
C ALA A 223 2.30 -18.53 -7.89
N ILE A 224 2.31 -19.11 -6.68
CA ILE A 224 2.29 -18.33 -5.43
C ILE A 224 3.52 -17.44 -5.31
N ILE A 225 4.72 -17.94 -5.63
CA ILE A 225 5.94 -17.11 -5.60
C ILE A 225 5.78 -15.89 -6.51
N GLY A 226 5.26 -16.09 -7.74
CA GLY A 226 4.95 -15.00 -8.67
C GLY A 226 3.93 -14.00 -8.11
N HIS A 227 2.81 -14.50 -7.58
CA HIS A 227 1.77 -13.69 -6.95
C HIS A 227 2.31 -12.83 -5.79
N LEU A 228 3.14 -13.40 -4.92
CA LEU A 228 3.73 -12.69 -3.77
C LEU A 228 4.65 -11.56 -4.22
N HIS A 229 5.51 -11.79 -5.21
CA HIS A 229 6.44 -10.78 -5.72
C HIS A 229 5.69 -9.58 -6.32
N ILE A 230 4.65 -9.84 -7.10
CA ILE A 230 3.97 -8.78 -7.84
C ILE A 230 2.99 -7.98 -6.97
N MET A 231 2.32 -8.58 -5.98
CA MET A 231 1.28 -7.88 -5.23
C MET A 231 1.80 -6.69 -4.42
N VAL A 232 2.90 -6.87 -3.69
CA VAL A 232 3.47 -5.77 -2.90
C VAL A 232 4.03 -4.67 -3.80
N SER A 233 4.64 -5.04 -4.93
CA SER A 233 5.10 -4.08 -5.93
C SER A 233 3.95 -3.31 -6.58
N LEU A 234 2.80 -3.93 -6.85
CA LEU A 234 1.64 -3.24 -7.39
C LEU A 234 1.00 -2.28 -6.39
N ALA A 235 0.96 -2.63 -5.10
CA ALA A 235 0.60 -1.69 -4.04
C ALA A 235 1.59 -0.51 -3.98
N ALA A 236 2.90 -0.77 -4.06
CA ALA A 236 3.91 0.29 -4.15
C ALA A 236 3.69 1.21 -5.37
N SER A 237 3.34 0.65 -6.54
CA SER A 237 2.98 1.43 -7.72
C SER A 237 1.70 2.23 -7.51
N ALA A 238 0.68 1.64 -6.90
CA ALA A 238 -0.58 2.32 -6.60
C ALA A 238 -0.35 3.54 -5.70
N ILE A 239 0.36 3.37 -4.57
CA ILE A 239 0.65 4.49 -3.67
C ILE A 239 1.55 5.54 -4.34
N THR A 240 2.49 5.13 -5.21
CA THR A 240 3.34 6.07 -5.99
C THR A 240 2.50 6.96 -6.88
N LEU A 241 1.55 6.38 -7.62
CA LEU A 241 0.62 7.14 -8.46
C LEU A 241 -0.28 8.06 -7.60
N VAL A 242 -0.76 7.58 -6.45
CA VAL A 242 -1.58 8.37 -5.51
C VAL A 242 -0.82 9.59 -5.01
N VAL A 243 0.40 9.42 -4.51
CA VAL A 243 1.19 10.56 -4.00
C VAL A 243 1.70 11.47 -5.11
N GLY A 244 1.92 10.91 -6.31
CA GLY A 244 2.15 11.65 -7.54
C GLY A 244 1.04 12.66 -7.81
N ARG A 245 -0.21 12.19 -7.79
CA ARG A 245 -1.38 13.05 -7.97
C ARG A 245 -1.56 14.04 -6.82
N TRP A 246 -1.35 13.61 -5.57
CA TRP A 246 -1.45 14.46 -4.39
C TRP A 246 -0.50 15.66 -4.42
N LEU A 247 0.75 15.47 -4.85
CA LEU A 247 1.75 16.54 -4.98
C LEU A 247 1.72 17.23 -6.35
N ASP A 248 0.69 16.95 -7.16
CA ASP A 248 0.48 17.56 -8.48
C ASP A 248 1.64 17.32 -9.47
N PHE A 249 2.17 16.10 -9.48
CA PHE A 249 3.27 15.69 -10.36
C PHE A 249 2.92 15.96 -11.83
N LYS A 250 3.67 16.88 -12.47
CA LYS A 250 3.38 17.35 -13.83
C LYS A 250 4.62 17.88 -14.54
N GLY A 251 4.48 18.19 -15.83
CA GLY A 251 5.57 18.68 -16.69
C GLY A 251 6.40 17.54 -17.29
N LYS A 252 7.63 17.86 -17.72
CA LYS A 252 8.48 16.92 -18.47
C LYS A 252 8.74 15.62 -17.71
N LEU A 253 9.11 15.71 -16.43
CA LEU A 253 9.39 14.54 -15.60
C LEU A 253 8.18 13.60 -15.50
N HIS A 254 6.97 14.14 -15.40
CA HIS A 254 5.72 13.36 -15.44
C HIS A 254 5.44 12.77 -16.83
N GLN A 255 5.69 13.54 -17.89
CA GLN A 255 5.51 13.09 -19.27
C GLN A 255 6.44 11.91 -19.65
N TRP A 256 7.63 11.84 -19.06
CA TRP A 256 8.54 10.70 -19.21
C TRP A 256 8.27 9.59 -18.19
N GLY A 257 7.98 9.95 -16.94
CA GLY A 257 7.82 9.02 -15.83
C GLY A 257 6.60 8.12 -15.97
N ILE A 258 5.43 8.69 -16.27
CA ILE A 258 4.18 7.91 -16.36
C ILE A 258 4.27 6.79 -17.43
N PRO A 259 4.75 7.04 -18.67
CA PRO A 259 4.95 5.97 -19.64
C PRO A 259 5.93 4.89 -19.16
N MET A 260 7.02 5.26 -18.48
CA MET A 260 7.95 4.29 -17.89
C MET A 260 7.24 3.46 -16.82
N GLY A 261 6.45 4.09 -15.94
CA GLY A 261 5.62 3.41 -14.95
C GLY A 261 4.69 2.37 -15.56
N ILE A 262 3.95 2.74 -16.61
CA ILE A 262 3.06 1.82 -17.35
C ILE A 262 3.83 0.62 -17.89
N VAL A 263 4.94 0.86 -18.59
CA VAL A 263 5.79 -0.20 -19.14
C VAL A 263 6.33 -1.09 -18.02
N GLY A 264 6.80 -0.47 -16.94
CA GLY A 264 7.32 -1.15 -15.75
C GLY A 264 6.29 -2.08 -15.13
N ILE A 265 5.06 -1.59 -14.87
CA ILE A 265 3.95 -2.39 -14.35
C ILE A 265 3.65 -3.59 -15.24
N ILE A 266 3.56 -3.39 -16.56
CA ILE A 266 3.26 -4.47 -17.52
C ILE A 266 4.38 -5.51 -17.54
N VAL A 267 5.64 -5.07 -17.66
CA VAL A 267 6.80 -5.97 -17.76
C VAL A 267 7.03 -6.71 -16.45
N LEU A 268 6.93 -6.03 -15.31
CA LEU A 268 7.04 -6.63 -13.97
C LEU A 268 5.96 -7.71 -13.77
N THR A 269 4.72 -7.41 -14.15
CA THR A 269 3.60 -8.38 -14.08
C THR A 269 3.83 -9.58 -14.98
N ALA A 270 4.24 -9.36 -16.24
CA ALA A 270 4.54 -10.44 -17.17
C ALA A 270 5.68 -11.34 -16.63
N GLY A 271 6.73 -10.73 -16.08
CA GLY A 271 7.83 -11.45 -15.42
C GLY A 271 7.35 -12.33 -14.27
N ALA A 272 6.59 -11.75 -13.35
CA ALA A 272 6.09 -12.46 -12.17
C ALA A 272 5.16 -13.64 -12.52
N LEU A 273 4.24 -13.45 -13.47
CA LEU A 273 3.38 -14.54 -13.95
C LEU A 273 4.21 -15.62 -14.67
N SER A 274 5.26 -15.21 -15.39
CA SER A 274 6.08 -16.12 -16.16
C SER A 274 6.98 -17.06 -15.35
N ILE A 275 7.10 -16.87 -14.02
CA ILE A 275 7.93 -17.71 -13.12
C ILE A 275 7.59 -19.21 -13.25
N VAL A 276 6.34 -19.53 -13.57
CA VAL A 276 5.90 -20.92 -13.77
C VAL A 276 6.60 -21.58 -14.96
N TRP A 277 6.86 -20.82 -16.03
CA TRP A 277 7.34 -21.37 -17.30
C TRP A 277 8.78 -20.98 -17.65
N LEU A 278 9.26 -19.83 -17.19
CA LEU A 278 10.54 -19.27 -17.61
C LEU A 278 11.57 -19.30 -16.46
N PRO A 279 12.68 -20.04 -16.62
CA PRO A 279 13.76 -20.05 -15.63
C PRO A 279 14.40 -18.67 -15.39
N TRP A 280 14.34 -17.79 -16.39
CA TRP A 280 14.90 -16.43 -16.36
C TRP A 280 13.87 -15.34 -16.09
N ALA A 281 12.66 -15.70 -15.61
CA ALA A 281 11.58 -14.76 -15.29
C ALA A 281 12.02 -13.60 -14.38
N HIS A 282 12.92 -13.85 -13.43
CA HIS A 282 13.47 -12.82 -12.54
C HIS A 282 14.18 -11.68 -13.31
N ASN A 283 14.82 -11.96 -14.44
CA ASN A 283 15.43 -10.92 -15.26
C ASN A 283 14.35 -9.97 -15.83
N ILE A 284 13.21 -10.50 -16.25
CA ILE A 284 12.07 -9.70 -16.73
C ILE A 284 11.54 -8.83 -15.59
N ILE A 285 11.40 -9.40 -14.39
CA ILE A 285 10.97 -8.66 -13.19
C ILE A 285 11.93 -7.49 -12.92
N TYR A 286 13.25 -7.71 -13.00
CA TYR A 286 14.23 -6.63 -12.80
C TYR A 286 14.12 -5.53 -13.85
N VAL A 287 13.92 -5.87 -15.12
CA VAL A 287 13.69 -4.86 -16.16
C VAL A 287 12.44 -4.04 -15.84
N GLY A 288 11.33 -4.69 -15.48
CA GLY A 288 10.10 -4.00 -15.07
C GLY A 288 10.30 -3.09 -13.86
N ALA A 289 11.01 -3.58 -12.83
CA ALA A 289 11.33 -2.83 -11.62
C ALA A 289 12.16 -1.57 -11.92
N VAL A 290 13.15 -1.65 -12.82
CA VAL A 290 13.94 -0.48 -13.23
C VAL A 290 13.05 0.64 -13.78
N PHE A 291 12.07 0.31 -14.64
CA PHE A 291 11.16 1.31 -15.19
C PHE A 291 10.23 1.92 -14.12
N ILE A 292 9.72 1.13 -13.17
CA ILE A 292 8.93 1.65 -12.04
C ILE A 292 9.79 2.55 -11.16
N MET A 293 11.03 2.16 -10.86
CA MET A 293 11.96 2.99 -10.08
C MET A 293 12.32 4.30 -10.80
N MET A 294 12.36 4.31 -12.13
CA MET A 294 12.57 5.55 -12.89
C MET A 294 11.38 6.51 -12.78
N GLU A 295 10.14 6.01 -12.79
CA GLU A 295 8.96 6.82 -12.49
C GLU A 295 9.06 7.43 -11.08
N ALA A 296 9.35 6.60 -10.07
CA ALA A 296 9.51 7.04 -8.69
C ALA A 296 10.64 8.07 -8.55
N LEU A 297 11.78 7.88 -9.21
CA LEU A 297 12.89 8.84 -9.21
C LEU A 297 12.47 10.18 -9.80
N PHE A 298 11.75 10.19 -10.93
CA PHE A 298 11.27 11.43 -11.55
C PHE A 298 10.25 12.15 -10.66
N PHE A 299 9.39 11.40 -9.97
CA PHE A 299 8.51 11.96 -8.96
C PHE A 299 9.30 12.56 -7.78
N VAL A 300 10.32 11.87 -7.26
CA VAL A 300 11.16 12.39 -6.16
C VAL A 300 11.82 13.70 -6.57
N ILE A 301 12.48 13.75 -7.74
CA ILE A 301 13.12 14.95 -8.26
C ILE A 301 12.12 16.10 -8.38
N TYR A 302 10.94 15.83 -8.95
CA TYR A 302 9.88 16.83 -9.06
C TYR A 302 9.41 17.32 -7.69
N SER A 303 9.13 16.41 -6.76
CA SER A 303 8.55 16.73 -5.45
C SER A 303 9.50 17.60 -4.62
N TRP A 304 10.80 17.30 -4.65
CA TRP A 304 11.81 18.05 -3.91
C TRP A 304 12.07 19.42 -4.54
N ASP A 305 12.12 19.50 -5.87
CA ASP A 305 12.21 20.77 -6.59
C ASP A 305 10.97 21.66 -6.31
N MET A 306 9.78 21.06 -6.28
CA MET A 306 8.53 21.74 -5.91
C MET A 306 8.60 22.30 -4.48
N LEU A 307 9.06 21.51 -3.50
CA LEU A 307 9.22 21.99 -2.11
C LEU A 307 10.22 23.13 -1.99
N ILE A 308 11.35 23.05 -2.71
CA ILE A 308 12.34 24.11 -2.73
C ILE A 308 11.73 25.39 -3.33
N LYS A 309 11.15 25.31 -4.53
CA LYS A 309 10.60 26.47 -5.24
C LYS A 309 9.46 27.13 -4.47
N THR A 310 8.57 26.35 -3.87
CA THR A 310 7.46 26.89 -3.08
C THR A 310 7.95 27.49 -1.77
N GLY A 311 8.90 26.85 -1.08
CA GLY A 311 9.45 27.34 0.18
C GLY A 311 10.42 28.52 0.04
N THR A 312 10.89 28.83 -1.18
CA THR A 312 11.74 30.00 -1.46
C THR A 312 11.10 30.98 -2.44
N ALA A 313 9.78 30.95 -2.62
CA ALA A 313 9.08 31.78 -3.60
C ALA A 313 9.30 33.30 -3.37
N ASP A 314 9.46 33.71 -2.11
CA ASP A 314 9.67 35.10 -1.71
C ASP A 314 11.16 35.54 -1.76
N ILE A 315 12.05 34.66 -2.23
CA ILE A 315 13.50 34.90 -2.27
C ILE A 315 13.97 34.83 -3.73
N GLU A 316 14.40 35.96 -4.30
CA GLU A 316 14.78 36.04 -5.72
C GLU A 316 15.94 35.11 -6.09
N LYS A 317 16.96 35.02 -5.21
CA LYS A 317 18.14 34.15 -5.38
C LYS A 317 18.42 33.42 -4.07
N PRO A 318 17.72 32.31 -3.80
CA PRO A 318 17.88 31.58 -2.55
C PRO A 318 19.25 30.91 -2.49
N SER A 319 19.94 31.08 -1.37
CA SER A 319 21.20 30.41 -1.07
C SER A 319 21.00 28.90 -0.92
N PHE A 320 22.09 28.14 -0.97
CA PHE A 320 22.04 26.69 -0.79
C PHE A 320 21.35 26.27 0.53
N MET A 321 21.67 26.95 1.64
CA MET A 321 21.06 26.67 2.95
C MET A 321 19.57 27.02 2.99
N GLN A 322 19.15 28.08 2.30
CA GLN A 322 17.72 28.44 2.19
C GLN A 322 16.95 27.38 1.38
N LYS A 323 17.55 26.84 0.31
CA LYS A 323 16.96 25.73 -0.46
C LYS A 323 16.84 24.46 0.38
N LEU A 324 17.88 24.09 1.14
CA LEU A 324 17.81 22.95 2.07
C LEU A 324 16.74 23.17 3.15
N GLY A 325 16.68 24.37 3.75
CA GLY A 325 15.64 24.71 4.72
C GLY A 325 14.22 24.60 4.15
N ALA A 326 14.02 25.02 2.90
CA ALA A 326 12.74 24.88 2.19
C ALA A 326 12.38 23.42 1.93
N LEU A 327 13.34 22.61 1.44
CA LEU A 327 13.16 21.18 1.19
C LEU A 327 12.68 20.43 2.46
N PHE A 328 13.30 20.71 3.60
CA PHE A 328 13.02 20.06 4.87
C PHE A 328 11.89 20.72 5.69
N SER A 329 11.20 21.71 5.12
CA SER A 329 10.20 22.49 5.86
C SER A 329 8.90 21.72 6.15
N ASP A 330 8.51 20.81 5.25
CA ASP A 330 7.32 19.96 5.36
C ASP A 330 7.71 18.47 5.33
N PRO A 331 7.90 17.83 6.49
CA PRO A 331 8.38 16.46 6.55
C PRO A 331 7.38 15.43 6.02
N LEU A 332 6.08 15.73 5.93
CA LEU A 332 5.14 14.78 5.32
C LEU A 332 5.34 14.69 3.80
N LYS A 333 5.53 15.84 3.14
CA LYS A 333 5.75 15.90 1.70
C LYS A 333 7.17 15.51 1.31
N PHE A 334 8.16 15.93 2.09
CA PHE A 334 9.54 15.47 1.92
C PHE A 334 9.64 13.95 2.16
N GLY A 335 8.99 13.49 3.22
CA GLY A 335 9.01 12.11 3.69
C GLY A 335 8.57 11.11 2.63
N VAL A 336 7.49 11.37 1.88
CA VAL A 336 7.06 10.42 0.84
C VAL A 336 8.12 10.21 -0.24
N GLY A 337 8.82 11.26 -0.67
CA GLY A 337 9.94 11.14 -1.61
C GLY A 337 11.16 10.50 -0.98
N TRP A 338 11.45 10.83 0.29
CA TRP A 338 12.54 10.22 1.04
C TRP A 338 12.35 8.72 1.24
N GLN A 339 11.16 8.24 1.60
CA GLN A 339 10.88 6.82 1.78
C GLN A 339 11.10 6.04 0.47
N MET A 340 10.77 6.63 -0.70
CA MET A 340 11.07 6.03 -2.01
C MET A 340 12.57 5.95 -2.29
N VAL A 341 13.34 6.98 -1.90
CA VAL A 341 14.81 6.95 -2.00
C VAL A 341 15.38 5.90 -1.05
N PHE A 342 14.95 5.93 0.20
CA PHE A 342 15.40 5.07 1.29
C PHE A 342 15.15 3.59 1.01
N MET A 343 14.02 3.27 0.38
CA MET A 343 13.70 1.93 -0.14
C MET A 343 14.81 1.32 -1.00
N ASN A 344 15.58 2.13 -1.75
CA ASN A 344 16.68 1.62 -2.56
C ASN A 344 17.82 1.06 -1.70
N PHE A 345 18.02 1.59 -0.50
CA PHE A 345 19.08 1.14 0.41
C PHE A 345 18.67 -0.06 1.26
N THR A 346 17.37 -0.22 1.54
CA THR A 346 16.87 -1.25 2.47
C THR A 346 16.16 -2.41 1.78
N VAL A 347 15.64 -2.19 0.56
CA VAL A 347 14.85 -3.17 -0.19
C VAL A 347 15.45 -3.41 -1.58
N SER A 348 15.40 -2.43 -2.50
CA SER A 348 15.71 -2.68 -3.91
C SER A 348 17.17 -3.04 -4.16
N GLY A 349 18.10 -2.24 -3.62
CA GLY A 349 19.54 -2.49 -3.73
C GLY A 349 19.95 -3.79 -3.03
N VAL A 350 19.34 -4.08 -1.87
CA VAL A 350 19.54 -5.34 -1.14
C VAL A 350 19.06 -6.52 -1.98
N GLY A 351 17.86 -6.44 -2.55
CA GLY A 351 17.28 -7.50 -3.39
C GLY A 351 18.11 -7.75 -4.66
N ILE A 352 18.55 -6.70 -5.35
CA ILE A 352 19.42 -6.81 -6.54
C ILE A 352 20.77 -7.43 -6.16
N PHE A 353 21.39 -6.97 -5.06
CA PHE A 353 22.63 -7.53 -4.57
C PHE A 353 22.49 -9.02 -4.23
N MET A 354 21.41 -9.39 -3.53
CA MET A 354 21.09 -10.78 -3.21
C MET A 354 20.92 -11.63 -4.46
N ALA A 355 20.19 -11.13 -5.45
CA ALA A 355 19.96 -11.83 -6.71
C ALA A 355 21.27 -12.11 -7.46
N ILE A 356 22.14 -11.10 -7.59
CA ILE A 356 23.43 -11.22 -8.31
C ILE A 356 24.37 -12.17 -7.58
N ARG A 357 24.34 -12.19 -6.24
CA ARG A 357 25.24 -12.99 -5.39
C ARG A 357 24.59 -14.24 -4.81
N LEU A 358 23.42 -14.64 -5.32
CA LEU A 358 22.59 -15.70 -4.72
C LEU A 358 23.38 -16.99 -4.55
N GLU A 359 23.91 -17.54 -5.64
CA GLU A 359 24.66 -18.81 -5.63
C GLU A 359 26.04 -18.69 -4.96
N GLN A 360 26.64 -17.49 -4.99
CA GLN A 360 28.01 -17.26 -4.56
C GLN A 360 28.12 -17.03 -3.04
N ILE A 361 27.12 -16.39 -2.43
CA ILE A 361 27.15 -15.96 -1.03
C ILE A 361 25.98 -16.55 -0.25
N PHE A 362 24.76 -16.37 -0.74
CA PHE A 362 23.57 -16.65 0.08
C PHE A 362 23.22 -18.14 0.12
N ARG A 363 23.40 -18.86 -1.00
CA ARG A 363 23.12 -20.30 -1.09
C ARG A 363 24.11 -21.16 -0.30
N VAL A 364 25.33 -20.68 -0.14
CA VAL A 364 26.39 -21.37 0.62
C VAL A 364 26.28 -21.16 2.14
N TRP A 365 25.57 -20.13 2.59
CA TRP A 365 25.30 -19.90 4.01
C TRP A 365 24.24 -20.84 4.57
N PRO A 366 24.10 -20.93 5.91
CA PRO A 366 22.97 -21.62 6.52
C PRO A 366 21.64 -21.09 6.00
N ALA A 367 20.68 -21.99 5.69
CA ALA A 367 19.38 -21.63 5.11
C ALA A 367 18.61 -20.58 5.91
N ARG A 368 18.81 -20.55 7.23
CA ARG A 368 18.23 -19.53 8.12
C ARG A 368 18.61 -18.11 7.72
N GLU A 369 19.86 -17.87 7.32
CA GLU A 369 20.34 -16.51 6.99
C GLU A 369 19.70 -16.02 5.70
N GLU A 370 19.66 -16.86 4.67
CA GLU A 370 18.97 -16.58 3.42
C GLU A 370 17.47 -16.31 3.66
N ARG A 371 16.82 -17.13 4.50
CA ARG A 371 15.41 -16.98 4.88
C ARG A 371 15.13 -15.65 5.58
N ILE A 372 16.01 -15.21 6.49
CA ILE A 372 15.88 -13.93 7.20
C ILE A 372 15.90 -12.77 6.20
N THR A 373 16.87 -12.73 5.29
CA THR A 373 16.98 -11.63 4.32
C THR A 373 15.84 -11.65 3.32
N LEU A 374 15.47 -12.83 2.79
CA LEU A 374 14.36 -12.98 1.85
C LEU A 374 13.01 -12.56 2.47
N THR A 375 12.78 -12.89 3.74
CA THR A 375 11.55 -12.45 4.42
C THR A 375 11.61 -10.96 4.75
N GLY A 376 12.72 -10.50 5.33
CA GLY A 376 12.85 -9.16 5.90
C GLY A 376 12.66 -8.02 4.90
N HIS A 377 13.26 -8.11 3.70
CA HIS A 377 13.21 -6.99 2.75
C HIS A 377 11.79 -6.70 2.23
N TRP A 378 10.95 -7.72 2.00
CA TRP A 378 9.54 -7.53 1.62
C TRP A 378 8.71 -6.91 2.74
N HIS A 379 8.99 -7.27 3.99
CA HIS A 379 8.30 -6.68 5.15
C HIS A 379 8.68 -5.21 5.33
N ILE A 380 9.95 -4.88 5.09
CA ILE A 380 10.40 -3.48 5.06
C ILE A 380 9.65 -2.73 3.95
N LEU A 381 9.53 -3.29 2.74
CA LEU A 381 8.77 -2.66 1.66
C LEU A 381 7.31 -2.38 2.06
N ALA A 382 6.62 -3.37 2.63
CA ALA A 382 5.26 -3.20 3.11
C ALA A 382 5.15 -2.11 4.19
N ALA A 383 6.13 -2.05 5.10
CA ALA A 383 6.16 -1.04 6.15
C ALA A 383 6.48 0.38 5.60
N LEU A 384 7.30 0.49 4.55
CA LEU A 384 7.55 1.75 3.83
C LEU A 384 6.27 2.24 3.13
N ILE A 385 5.53 1.35 2.46
CA ILE A 385 4.22 1.66 1.85
C ILE A 385 3.26 2.17 2.93
N ALA A 386 3.15 1.46 4.06
CA ALA A 386 2.31 1.89 5.18
C ALA A 386 2.73 3.26 5.73
N THR A 387 4.03 3.54 5.80
CA THR A 387 4.58 4.83 6.24
C THR A 387 4.16 5.95 5.28
N ILE A 388 4.23 5.73 3.96
CA ILE A 388 3.78 6.69 2.95
C ILE A 388 2.26 6.92 3.05
N ILE A 389 1.46 5.85 3.21
CA ILE A 389 0.01 5.94 3.44
C ILE A 389 -0.29 6.79 4.66
N ILE A 390 0.41 6.58 5.78
CA ILE A 390 0.21 7.35 7.02
C ILE A 390 0.58 8.81 6.80
N MET A 391 1.68 9.11 6.10
CA MET A 391 2.06 10.50 5.80
C MET A 391 1.02 11.22 4.95
N TYR A 392 0.52 10.56 3.91
CA TYR A 392 -0.55 11.10 3.07
C TYR A 392 -1.85 11.29 3.87
N TYR A 393 -2.25 10.28 4.64
CA TYR A 393 -3.47 10.34 5.45
C TYR A 393 -3.39 11.43 6.53
N ALA A 394 -2.24 11.59 7.18
CA ALA A 394 -1.94 12.64 8.15
C ALA A 394 -2.12 14.04 7.54
N ASP A 395 -1.69 14.26 6.29
CA ASP A 395 -1.88 15.51 5.57
C ASP A 395 -3.37 15.80 5.35
N ILE A 396 -4.09 14.87 4.72
CA ILE A 396 -5.50 15.07 4.36
C ILE A 396 -6.44 15.08 5.58
N SER A 397 -6.00 14.55 6.72
CA SER A 397 -6.65 14.65 8.04
C SER A 397 -6.49 16.02 8.70
N GLY A 398 -5.67 16.92 8.12
CA GLY A 398 -5.57 18.31 8.53
C GLY A 398 -4.52 18.59 9.61
N LEU A 399 -3.48 17.74 9.78
CA LEU A 399 -2.36 18.06 10.66
C LEU A 399 -1.60 19.29 10.15
N LYS A 400 -1.41 20.29 11.02
CA LYS A 400 -0.80 21.59 10.71
C LYS A 400 0.25 22.00 11.75
N GLY A 401 1.05 23.00 11.39
CA GLY A 401 1.98 23.68 12.31
C GLY A 401 3.05 22.76 12.90
N LYS A 402 3.38 22.98 14.18
CA LYS A 402 4.43 22.21 14.88
C LYS A 402 4.08 20.73 15.01
N THR A 403 2.82 20.38 15.27
CA THR A 403 2.39 18.97 15.39
C THR A 403 2.65 18.19 14.11
N ARG A 404 2.35 18.78 12.95
CA ARG A 404 2.68 18.19 11.65
C ARG A 404 4.18 17.94 11.50
N LYS A 405 5.00 18.93 11.87
CA LYS A 405 6.46 18.82 11.75
C LYS A 405 7.02 17.70 12.64
N TRP A 406 6.62 17.66 13.91
CA TRP A 406 7.03 16.61 14.83
C TRP A 406 6.56 15.24 14.38
N PHE A 407 5.29 15.13 13.97
CA PHE A 407 4.74 13.87 13.46
C PHE A 407 5.50 13.38 12.22
N GLY A 408 5.78 14.24 11.24
CA GLY A 408 6.52 13.82 10.05
C GLY A 408 7.98 13.43 10.37
N TRP A 409 8.70 14.25 11.13
CA TRP A 409 10.12 13.98 11.42
C TRP A 409 10.33 12.78 12.32
N LEU A 410 9.52 12.62 13.37
CA LEU A 410 9.62 11.44 14.23
C LEU A 410 9.29 10.17 13.45
N LEU A 411 8.29 10.21 12.56
CA LEU A 411 7.95 9.08 11.71
C LEU A 411 9.12 8.69 10.79
N ILE A 412 9.75 9.67 10.12
CA ILE A 412 10.92 9.45 9.26
C ILE A 412 12.10 8.88 10.05
N ILE A 413 12.48 9.53 11.16
CA ILE A 413 13.66 9.13 11.93
C ILE A 413 13.45 7.73 12.52
N ALA A 414 12.26 7.45 13.06
CA ALA A 414 11.94 6.15 13.61
C ALA A 414 11.89 5.06 12.53
N SER A 415 11.35 5.34 11.34
CA SER A 415 11.36 4.41 10.21
C SER A 415 12.78 4.11 9.74
N ASP A 416 13.61 5.14 9.66
CA ASP A 416 14.98 5.02 9.18
C ASP A 416 15.81 4.17 10.15
N ILE A 417 15.70 4.44 11.46
CA ILE A 417 16.34 3.64 12.51
C ILE A 417 15.87 2.18 12.44
N ALA A 418 14.55 1.94 12.39
CA ALA A 418 14.01 0.59 12.39
C ALA A 418 14.44 -0.20 11.14
N PHE A 419 14.23 0.36 9.95
CA PHE A 419 14.42 -0.37 8.71
C PHE A 419 15.89 -0.47 8.31
N ALA A 420 16.72 0.54 8.57
CA ALA A 420 18.17 0.39 8.39
C ALA A 420 18.73 -0.69 9.31
N SER A 421 18.29 -0.72 10.58
CA SER A 421 18.70 -1.75 11.52
C SER A 421 18.22 -3.14 11.12
N ALA A 422 17.00 -3.27 10.59
CA ALA A 422 16.48 -4.52 10.02
C ALA A 422 17.31 -4.99 8.81
N THR A 423 17.70 -4.06 7.93
CA THR A 423 18.60 -4.37 6.82
C THR A 423 19.96 -4.85 7.32
N ILE A 424 20.60 -4.13 8.27
CA ILE A 424 21.88 -4.54 8.88
C ILE A 424 21.74 -5.92 9.54
N PHE A 425 20.69 -6.16 10.32
CA PHE A 425 20.40 -7.45 10.94
C PHE A 425 20.29 -8.58 9.91
N SER A 426 19.56 -8.32 8.82
CA SER A 426 19.32 -9.31 7.76
C SER A 426 20.55 -9.58 6.90
N MET A 427 21.51 -8.66 6.85
CA MET A 427 22.76 -8.76 6.10
C MET A 427 23.99 -9.01 6.98
N LYS A 428 23.81 -9.19 8.30
CA LYS A 428 24.89 -9.24 9.31
C LYS A 428 26.07 -10.13 8.97
N ARG A 429 25.80 -11.28 8.33
CA ARG A 429 26.80 -12.28 7.97
C ARG A 429 27.79 -11.82 6.89
N LEU A 430 27.51 -10.71 6.20
CA LEU A 430 28.42 -10.13 5.20
C LEU A 430 29.61 -9.42 5.85
N PHE A 431 29.45 -8.97 7.10
CA PHE A 431 30.45 -8.14 7.77
C PHE A 431 30.79 -8.61 9.20
N VAL A 432 30.04 -9.58 9.75
CA VAL A 432 30.37 -10.23 11.03
C VAL A 432 30.29 -11.75 10.91
N ASP A 433 31.29 -12.44 11.46
CA ASP A 433 31.31 -13.91 11.52
C ASP A 433 30.29 -14.47 12.54
N ALA A 434 30.13 -15.80 12.57
CA ALA A 434 29.01 -16.43 13.24
C ALA A 434 29.16 -16.39 14.77
N VAL A 435 30.40 -16.29 15.25
CA VAL A 435 30.73 -16.32 16.67
C VAL A 435 30.56 -14.93 17.27
N HIS A 436 30.91 -13.88 16.52
CA HIS A 436 30.89 -12.50 17.02
C HIS A 436 29.59 -11.72 16.69
N GLN A 437 28.62 -12.34 16.00
CA GLN A 437 27.40 -11.64 15.55
C GLN A 437 26.46 -11.18 16.66
N GLN A 438 26.57 -11.71 17.88
CA GLN A 438 25.57 -11.49 18.93
C GLN A 438 25.42 -10.00 19.30
N THR A 439 26.53 -9.25 19.37
CA THR A 439 26.50 -7.81 19.65
C THR A 439 25.75 -7.03 18.56
N THR A 440 25.98 -7.38 17.29
CA THR A 440 25.26 -6.80 16.15
C THR A 440 23.78 -7.16 16.21
N VAL A 441 23.45 -8.42 16.51
CA VAL A 441 22.06 -8.88 16.67
C VAL A 441 21.35 -8.10 17.76
N ASN A 442 21.93 -8.02 18.96
CA ASN A 442 21.31 -7.33 20.10
C ASN A 442 21.09 -5.85 19.81
N THR A 443 22.12 -5.18 19.27
CA THR A 443 22.05 -3.75 18.93
C THR A 443 21.00 -3.48 17.87
N THR A 444 21.00 -4.27 16.78
CA THR A 444 20.03 -4.07 15.69
C THR A 444 18.61 -4.39 16.11
N MET A 445 18.38 -5.47 16.86
CA MET A 445 17.05 -5.80 17.41
C MET A 445 16.52 -4.69 18.32
N LEU A 446 17.37 -4.16 19.21
CA LEU A 446 16.98 -3.03 20.07
C LEU A 446 16.57 -1.79 19.25
N LEU A 447 17.33 -1.46 18.21
CA LEU A 447 17.02 -0.33 17.34
C LEU A 447 15.77 -0.55 16.48
N ILE A 448 15.55 -1.78 16.01
CA ILE A 448 14.31 -2.18 15.32
C ILE A 448 13.11 -1.97 16.24
N ASP A 449 13.16 -2.54 17.44
CA ASP A 449 12.07 -2.46 18.42
C ASP A 449 11.83 -1.02 18.88
N PHE A 450 12.90 -0.24 19.07
CA PHE A 450 12.80 1.17 19.43
C PHE A 450 12.14 2.00 18.32
N GLY A 451 12.61 1.87 17.08
CA GLY A 451 12.04 2.60 15.95
C GLY A 451 10.59 2.21 15.67
N LEU A 452 10.28 0.91 15.63
CA LEU A 452 8.90 0.42 15.46
C LEU A 452 8.01 0.84 16.64
N GLY A 453 8.52 0.79 17.87
CA GLY A 453 7.82 1.23 19.07
C GLY A 453 7.41 2.70 19.00
N ILE A 454 8.33 3.58 18.57
CA ILE A 454 8.01 5.00 18.35
C ILE A 454 6.91 5.17 17.30
N ILE A 455 7.02 4.47 16.16
CA ILE A 455 6.01 4.52 15.09
C ILE A 455 4.64 4.10 15.64
N LEU A 456 4.57 2.99 16.38
CA LEU A 456 3.32 2.48 16.95
C LEU A 456 2.73 3.45 17.99
N VAL A 457 3.55 4.03 18.87
CA VAL A 457 3.10 5.03 19.86
C VAL A 457 2.56 6.28 19.16
N MET A 458 3.29 6.80 18.17
CA MET A 458 2.84 7.97 17.40
C MET A 458 1.54 7.71 16.66
N PHE A 459 1.42 6.54 16.05
CA PHE A 459 0.22 6.13 15.36
C PHE A 459 -0.94 5.94 16.34
N ALA A 460 -0.72 5.36 17.52
CA ALA A 460 -1.72 5.27 18.58
C ALA A 460 -2.19 6.65 19.06
N LEU A 461 -1.28 7.62 19.24
CA LEU A 461 -1.62 9.00 19.59
C LEU A 461 -2.43 9.68 18.47
N PHE A 462 -2.04 9.47 17.21
CA PHE A 462 -2.78 10.00 16.06
C PHE A 462 -4.19 9.41 15.97
N MET A 463 -4.34 8.09 16.14
CA MET A 463 -5.62 7.41 16.14
C MET A 463 -6.48 7.81 17.34
N GLY A 464 -5.88 7.98 18.52
CA GLY A 464 -6.54 8.51 19.71
C GLY A 464 -7.06 9.94 19.51
N TRP A 465 -6.27 10.80 18.86
CA TRP A 465 -6.72 12.14 18.46
C TRP A 465 -7.89 12.08 17.48
N ARG A 466 -7.84 11.23 16.44
CA ARG A 466 -8.94 11.07 15.49
C ARG A 466 -10.21 10.53 16.16
N LEU A 467 -10.07 9.59 17.08
CA LEU A 467 -11.20 9.08 17.87
C LEU A 467 -11.80 10.19 18.73
N TYR A 468 -10.99 10.94 19.45
CA TYR A 468 -11.44 12.09 20.24
C TYR A 468 -12.11 13.15 19.38
N ASP A 469 -11.52 13.46 18.21
CA ASP A 469 -12.08 14.42 17.25
C ASP A 469 -13.50 14.04 16.82
N LEU A 470 -13.75 12.75 16.56
CA LEU A 470 -15.09 12.26 16.25
C LEU A 470 -16.09 12.64 17.35
N PHE A 471 -15.73 12.63 18.63
CA PHE A 471 -16.65 13.01 19.72
C PHE A 471 -16.91 14.52 19.82
N LEU A 472 -16.05 15.36 19.25
CA LEU A 472 -16.23 16.82 19.28
C LEU A 472 -17.35 17.29 18.34
N GLU A 473 -18.20 18.22 18.80
CA GLU A 473 -19.29 18.78 17.98
C GLU A 473 -18.82 19.65 16.81
N LYS A 474 -17.67 20.31 16.98
CA LYS A 474 -17.02 21.18 15.99
C LYS A 474 -15.64 20.63 15.59
N GLY A 475 -15.48 19.31 15.67
CA GLY A 475 -14.26 18.60 15.28
C GLY A 475 -13.92 18.76 13.80
N GLN A 476 -12.71 18.33 13.47
CA GLN A 476 -12.15 18.29 12.13
C GLN A 476 -12.96 17.36 11.20
N TRP A 477 -13.49 16.24 11.70
CA TRP A 477 -14.39 15.34 10.97
C TRP A 477 -15.60 16.07 10.36
N LYS A 478 -16.16 17.06 11.06
CA LYS A 478 -17.33 17.81 10.59
C LYS A 478 -16.95 18.75 9.44
N LYS A 479 -15.76 19.34 9.48
CA LYS A 479 -15.23 20.16 8.39
C LYS A 479 -14.96 19.30 7.15
N GLU A 480 -14.35 18.14 7.34
CA GLU A 480 -14.10 17.16 6.28
C GLU A 480 -15.41 16.69 5.66
N PHE A 481 -16.39 16.30 6.49
CA PHE A 481 -17.70 15.83 6.03
C PHE A 481 -18.45 16.90 5.23
N ASN A 482 -18.41 18.15 5.67
CA ASN A 482 -19.06 19.25 4.95
C ASN A 482 -18.36 19.56 3.63
N ALA A 483 -17.02 19.57 3.61
CA ALA A 483 -16.26 19.77 2.38
C ALA A 483 -16.56 18.67 1.36
N GLU A 484 -16.60 17.41 1.81
CA GLU A 484 -16.88 16.29 0.91
C GLU A 484 -18.33 16.29 0.41
N LYS A 485 -19.29 16.69 1.24
CA LYS A 485 -20.68 16.93 0.78
C LYS A 485 -20.74 18.00 -0.31
N GLN A 486 -20.00 19.10 -0.16
CA GLN A 486 -19.97 20.16 -1.18
C GLN A 486 -19.34 19.67 -2.48
N ILE A 487 -18.23 18.93 -2.40
CA ILE A 487 -17.59 18.32 -3.57
C ILE A 487 -18.55 17.34 -4.25
N SER A 488 -19.18 16.46 -3.46
CA SER A 488 -20.14 15.47 -3.96
C SER A 488 -21.33 16.12 -4.66
N ALA A 489 -21.90 17.17 -4.06
CA ALA A 489 -23.04 17.88 -4.65
C ALA A 489 -22.67 18.59 -5.96
N LYS A 490 -21.46 19.15 -6.06
CA LYS A 490 -20.96 19.75 -7.30
C LYS A 490 -20.77 18.71 -8.40
N ALA A 491 -20.12 17.59 -8.08
CA ALA A 491 -19.88 16.50 -9.03
C ALA A 491 -21.20 15.89 -9.53
N GLU A 492 -22.20 15.74 -8.66
CA GLU A 492 -23.53 15.24 -9.03
C GLU A 492 -24.27 16.22 -9.94
N LEU A 493 -24.20 17.53 -9.65
CA LEU A 493 -24.76 18.56 -10.51
C LEU A 493 -24.11 18.57 -11.90
N GLU A 494 -22.79 18.41 -12.00
CA GLU A 494 -22.07 18.31 -13.27
C GLU A 494 -22.45 17.05 -14.06
N ASP A 495 -22.58 15.89 -13.40
CA ASP A 495 -23.03 14.65 -14.04
C ASP A 495 -24.46 14.78 -14.59
N GLN A 496 -25.36 15.41 -13.84
CA GLN A 496 -26.73 15.67 -14.28
C GLN A 496 -26.75 16.60 -15.50
N LYS A 497 -25.98 17.70 -15.49
CA LYS A 497 -25.87 18.61 -16.64
C LYS A 497 -25.38 17.89 -17.89
N ARG A 498 -24.39 17.01 -17.75
CA ARG A 498 -23.88 16.20 -18.87
C ARG A 498 -24.94 15.25 -19.42
N LYS A 499 -25.64 14.50 -18.55
CA LYS A 499 -26.72 13.59 -18.97
C LYS A 499 -27.83 14.33 -19.71
N MET A 500 -28.19 15.52 -19.24
CA MET A 500 -29.17 16.37 -19.94
C MET A 500 -28.69 16.75 -21.34
N ALA A 501 -27.43 17.17 -21.48
CA ALA A 501 -26.87 17.52 -22.79
C ALA A 501 -26.79 16.31 -23.75
N GLU A 502 -26.46 15.12 -23.23
CA GLU A 502 -26.46 13.87 -24.00
C GLU A 502 -27.88 13.51 -24.48
N LEU A 503 -28.87 13.57 -23.59
CA LEU A 503 -30.27 13.33 -23.94
C LEU A 503 -30.80 14.34 -24.97
N GLU A 504 -30.45 15.62 -24.85
CA GLU A 504 -30.78 16.65 -25.83
C GLU A 504 -30.15 16.37 -27.20
N ALA A 505 -28.91 15.90 -27.24
CA ALA A 505 -28.25 15.51 -28.49
C ALA A 505 -28.93 14.31 -29.15
N THR A 506 -29.25 13.27 -28.38
CA THR A 506 -29.98 12.09 -28.87
C THR A 506 -31.39 12.46 -29.35
N LEU A 507 -32.12 13.32 -28.62
CA LEU A 507 -33.43 13.79 -29.06
C LEU A 507 -33.35 14.54 -30.39
N LYS A 508 -32.33 15.38 -30.58
CA LYS A 508 -32.09 16.08 -31.86
C LYS A 508 -31.77 15.11 -33.00
N GLU A 509 -31.02 14.05 -32.75
CA GLU A 509 -30.72 13.01 -33.75
C GLU A 509 -31.96 12.20 -34.13
N VAL A 510 -32.81 11.83 -33.18
CA VAL A 510 -34.05 11.07 -33.43
C VAL A 510 -35.15 11.92 -34.05
N SER A 511 -35.12 13.25 -33.84
CA SER A 511 -36.08 14.20 -34.44
C SER A 511 -35.77 14.61 -35.89
N LYS A 512 -34.64 14.16 -36.45
CA LYS A 512 -34.27 14.31 -37.86
C LYS A 512 -34.60 13.04 -38.62
#